data_AF-A0A3L7S7I1-F1
#
_entry.id   AF-A0A3L7S7I1-F1
#
_cell.length_a   1.000
_cell.length_b   1.000
_cell.length_c   1.000
_cell.angle_alpha   90.00
_cell.angle_beta   90.00
_cell.angle_gamma   90.00
#
_symmetry.space_group_name_H-M   'P 1'
#
loop_
_entity.id
_entity.type
_entity.pdbx_description
1 polymer ?
#
loop_
_entity_poly.entity_id
_entity_poly.type
_entity_poly.pdbx_seq_one_letter_code
_entity_poly.pdbx_strand_id
1 'polypeptide(L)'
;PGTAEPTARDPSADGVAPENPPAEPNVAPPASPAEPPDAAQPAAGVQPPARVDAPGSDAAALLAELLEPLSGRPNAPPLAAADAQLYVRPLPLLEALERSGDRTRRLWIAQAYWKVSTAHALVRCVTEAIERLDLIAPGADPHDRATLDVAAAAARADLADARAHLGAAQQELVDLARLPPGEPLPWPVDRPLAGPYQTHFEAIFASRIATGRVRAIARTLPARHEALESRTAAVRAAAKAMAMAEADHAKGKRPIEAVIAAHAALVGQQREFLQATRSYNLDIAEYAMAVADATVPDDRFVSMLIGTPIQWRPQPAVAAPPPSPAAAE
;
A
#
# COMPACT_ATOMS: atom_id res chain seq x y z
N PRO A 1 21.44 -63.04 -27.99
CA PRO A 1 22.71 -63.75 -27.73
C PRO A 1 23.66 -62.88 -26.89
N GLY A 2 23.84 -63.04 -25.59
CA GLY A 2 23.46 -64.05 -24.63
C GLY A 2 24.36 -63.79 -23.40
N THR A 3 23.74 -63.75 -22.20
CA THR A 3 24.21 -64.29 -20.89
C THR A 3 25.62 -63.89 -20.37
N ALA A 4 25.87 -63.59 -19.09
CA ALA A 4 25.30 -64.18 -17.87
C ALA A 4 25.63 -63.35 -16.60
N GLU A 5 24.74 -63.43 -15.60
CA GLU A 5 25.05 -63.33 -14.17
C GLU A 5 25.92 -64.50 -13.68
N PRO A 6 26.53 -64.36 -12.48
CA PRO A 6 26.49 -65.47 -11.55
C PRO A 6 26.07 -65.05 -10.13
N THR A 7 25.09 -65.78 -9.62
CA THR A 7 24.58 -65.81 -8.24
C THR A 7 25.52 -66.62 -7.34
N ALA A 8 25.72 -66.21 -6.08
CA ALA A 8 26.52 -66.93 -5.10
C ALA A 8 25.81 -67.12 -3.75
N ARG A 9 25.62 -68.40 -3.41
CA ARG A 9 25.74 -69.12 -2.11
C ARG A 9 24.98 -68.69 -0.83
N ASP A 10 24.26 -69.71 -0.32
CA ASP A 10 23.78 -70.03 1.04
C ASP A 10 24.90 -70.14 2.11
N PRO A 11 24.63 -70.04 3.45
CA PRO A 11 24.16 -71.24 4.20
C PRO A 11 23.33 -71.06 5.52
N SER A 12 22.50 -72.08 5.79
CA SER A 12 22.16 -72.84 7.03
C SER A 12 22.22 -72.29 8.48
N ALA A 13 21.17 -72.72 9.23
CA ALA A 13 21.08 -73.10 10.67
C ALA A 13 21.01 -71.94 11.72
N ASP A 14 20.21 -71.96 12.80
CA ASP A 14 19.89 -73.02 13.77
C ASP A 14 18.74 -72.62 14.74
N GLY A 15 18.08 -73.61 15.36
CA GLY A 15 17.74 -73.56 16.81
C GLY A 15 16.36 -73.05 17.29
N VAL A 16 15.52 -73.97 17.78
CA VAL A 16 14.19 -73.76 18.40
C VAL A 16 14.19 -74.16 19.90
N ALA A 17 13.53 -73.33 20.74
CA ALA A 17 12.85 -73.57 22.04
C ALA A 17 13.68 -73.79 23.35
N PRO A 18 13.11 -73.69 24.59
CA PRO A 18 11.70 -73.38 24.99
C PRO A 18 11.48 -72.35 26.15
N GLU A 19 10.26 -71.81 26.14
CA GLU A 19 9.24 -71.60 27.20
C GLU A 19 9.53 -71.93 28.69
N ASN A 20 9.08 -71.04 29.59
CA ASN A 20 8.76 -71.36 30.99
C ASN A 20 7.66 -70.41 31.55
N PRO A 21 6.55 -70.93 32.15
CA PRO A 21 5.47 -70.13 32.77
C PRO A 21 5.48 -70.28 34.33
N PRO A 22 4.38 -69.96 35.07
CA PRO A 22 4.03 -68.64 35.59
C PRO A 22 4.00 -68.59 37.15
N ALA A 23 3.88 -67.40 37.74
CA ALA A 23 3.49 -67.23 39.15
C ALA A 23 2.67 -65.93 39.38
N GLU A 24 1.47 -66.09 39.94
CA GLU A 24 0.62 -65.08 40.61
C GLU A 24 0.11 -65.73 41.92
N PRO A 25 -0.60 -65.07 42.88
CA PRO A 25 -1.04 -63.65 43.00
C PRO A 25 -0.85 -63.04 44.41
N ASN A 26 -0.95 -61.70 44.58
CA ASN A 26 -1.51 -61.10 45.82
C ASN A 26 -2.01 -59.63 45.67
N VAL A 27 -3.34 -59.49 45.54
CA VAL A 27 -4.32 -58.55 46.17
C VAL A 27 -4.07 -57.03 46.26
N ALA A 28 -4.97 -56.22 45.66
CA ALA A 28 -5.89 -55.21 46.28
C ALA A 28 -6.61 -54.29 45.23
N PRO A 29 -7.77 -53.65 45.55
CA PRO A 29 -8.87 -53.33 44.62
C PRO A 29 -8.81 -51.90 43.96
N PRO A 30 -9.76 -51.52 43.06
CA PRO A 30 -9.53 -50.57 41.98
C PRO A 30 -9.68 -49.10 42.40
N ALA A 31 -8.78 -48.25 41.92
CA ALA A 31 -8.99 -46.81 41.84
C ALA A 31 -9.46 -46.44 40.43
N SER A 32 -10.43 -45.54 40.36
CA SER A 32 -11.13 -45.06 39.18
C SER A 32 -10.23 -44.64 38.00
N PRO A 33 -10.75 -44.64 36.76
CA PRO A 33 -9.98 -44.28 35.57
C PRO A 33 -9.48 -42.84 35.67
N ALA A 34 -8.16 -42.67 35.52
CA ALA A 34 -7.56 -41.38 35.24
C ALA A 34 -8.11 -40.87 33.90
N GLU A 35 -8.55 -39.61 33.90
CA GLU A 35 -8.97 -38.85 32.73
C GLU A 35 -7.90 -38.93 31.62
N PRO A 36 -8.32 -38.96 30.33
CA PRO A 36 -7.37 -38.87 29.23
C PRO A 36 -6.56 -37.58 29.34
N PRO A 37 -5.27 -37.59 28.97
CA PRO A 37 -4.44 -36.41 29.03
C PRO A 37 -5.09 -35.30 28.20
N ASP A 38 -5.24 -34.19 28.90
CA ASP A 38 -5.70 -32.89 28.46
C ASP A 38 -5.29 -32.62 27.01
N ALA A 39 -6.27 -32.16 26.24
CA ALA A 39 -6.10 -31.79 24.86
C ALA A 39 -4.86 -30.90 24.73
N ALA A 40 -3.90 -31.33 23.91
CA ALA A 40 -2.76 -30.51 23.54
C ALA A 40 -3.28 -29.13 23.12
N GLN A 41 -3.08 -28.14 23.98
CA GLN A 41 -3.28 -26.74 23.63
C GLN A 41 -2.43 -26.48 22.38
N PRO A 42 -3.03 -26.11 21.24
CA PRO A 42 -2.24 -25.68 20.11
C PRO A 42 -1.40 -24.48 20.54
N ALA A 43 -0.11 -24.57 20.21
CA ALA A 43 0.94 -23.64 20.56
C ALA A 43 0.53 -22.17 20.47
N ALA A 44 1.06 -21.38 21.40
CA ALA A 44 1.02 -19.92 21.45
C ALA A 44 0.90 -19.31 20.04
N GLY A 45 -0.22 -18.64 19.78
CA GLY A 45 -0.55 -18.08 18.48
C GLY A 45 0.57 -17.17 17.97
N VAL A 46 1.10 -17.49 16.80
CA VAL A 46 1.93 -16.58 16.02
C VAL A 46 1.08 -15.34 15.75
N GLN A 47 1.38 -14.23 16.43
CA GLN A 47 0.74 -12.96 16.13
C GLN A 47 1.11 -12.57 14.69
N PRO A 48 0.13 -12.20 13.85
CA PRO A 48 0.41 -11.70 12.52
C PRO A 48 1.27 -10.42 12.60
N PRO A 49 2.02 -10.08 11.53
CA PRO A 49 2.76 -8.83 11.46
C PRO A 49 1.81 -7.67 11.78
N ALA A 50 2.15 -6.91 12.81
CA ALA A 50 1.31 -5.88 13.36
C ALA A 50 1.97 -4.50 13.20
N ARG A 51 1.12 -3.48 13.12
CA ARG A 51 1.51 -2.09 13.21
C ARG A 51 1.95 -1.77 14.64
N VAL A 52 2.95 -0.90 14.79
CA VAL A 52 3.14 -0.15 16.04
C VAL A 52 2.31 1.12 15.97
N ASP A 53 1.43 1.31 16.94
CA ASP A 53 0.86 2.63 17.25
C ASP A 53 1.92 3.49 17.95
N ALA A 54 3.01 3.78 17.25
CA ALA A 54 3.98 4.76 17.68
C ALA A 54 3.40 6.17 17.43
N PRO A 55 3.73 7.18 18.27
CA PRO A 55 3.37 8.57 18.00
C PRO A 55 3.76 8.93 16.56
N GLY A 56 2.81 9.57 15.86
CA GLY A 56 2.67 9.54 14.41
C GLY A 56 3.97 9.76 13.63
N SER A 57 4.32 8.78 12.79
CA SER A 57 5.32 8.93 11.74
C SER A 57 5.03 10.18 10.91
N ASP A 58 6.03 11.02 10.70
CA ASP A 58 5.89 12.21 9.87
C ASP A 58 5.53 11.83 8.43
N ALA A 59 6.10 10.72 7.94
CA ALA A 59 5.76 10.13 6.65
C ALA A 59 4.28 9.72 6.57
N ALA A 60 3.74 9.10 7.63
CA ALA A 60 2.32 8.76 7.69
C ALA A 60 1.43 10.00 7.69
N ALA A 61 1.81 11.07 8.40
CA ALA A 61 1.06 12.33 8.42
C ALA A 61 1.08 13.01 7.05
N LEU A 62 2.25 13.11 6.40
CA LEU A 62 2.37 13.67 5.06
C LEU A 62 1.60 12.84 4.03
N LEU A 63 1.70 11.51 4.07
CA LEU A 63 0.96 10.65 3.15
C LEU A 63 -0.55 10.79 3.33
N ALA A 64 -1.02 10.84 4.58
CA ALA A 64 -2.43 11.08 4.88
C ALA A 64 -2.88 12.42 4.30
N GLU A 65 -2.09 13.48 4.50
CA GLU A 65 -2.34 14.78 3.89
C GLU A 65 -2.46 14.67 2.39
N LEU A 66 -1.52 14.03 1.67
CA LEU A 66 -1.49 13.95 0.20
C LEU A 66 -2.59 13.07 -0.42
N LEU A 67 -3.17 12.13 0.34
CA LEU A 67 -4.24 11.25 -0.13
C LEU A 67 -5.64 11.87 0.00
N GLU A 68 -5.78 12.99 0.71
CA GLU A 68 -7.08 13.67 0.78
C GLU A 68 -7.51 14.17 -0.62
N PRO A 69 -8.82 14.17 -0.93
CA PRO A 69 -9.33 14.66 -2.20
C PRO A 69 -9.01 16.12 -2.46
N LEU A 70 -8.90 16.51 -3.73
CA LEU A 70 -8.71 17.90 -4.13
C LEU A 70 -9.78 18.86 -3.59
N SER A 71 -11.01 18.39 -3.35
CA SER A 71 -12.11 19.19 -2.76
C SER A 71 -11.99 19.39 -1.24
N GLY A 72 -11.24 18.54 -0.54
CA GLY A 72 -11.08 18.60 0.91
C GLY A 72 -10.09 19.67 1.38
N ARG A 73 -9.46 20.40 0.45
CA ARG A 73 -8.40 21.36 0.77
C ARG A 73 -8.99 22.67 1.30
N PRO A 74 -8.36 23.29 2.32
CA PRO A 74 -8.74 24.63 2.76
C PRO A 74 -8.50 25.64 1.62
N ASN A 75 -9.50 26.47 1.32
CA ASN A 75 -9.48 27.45 0.23
C ASN A 75 -9.34 26.86 -1.18
N ALA A 76 -9.74 25.60 -1.41
CA ALA A 76 -9.74 25.01 -2.74
C ALA A 76 -10.62 25.84 -3.70
N PRO A 77 -10.15 26.14 -4.93
CA PRO A 77 -11.05 26.61 -5.97
C PRO A 77 -12.11 25.53 -6.26
N PRO A 78 -13.28 25.92 -6.82
CA PRO A 78 -14.28 24.95 -7.27
C PRO A 78 -13.63 23.93 -8.22
N LEU A 79 -13.80 22.63 -7.94
CA LEU A 79 -13.25 21.59 -8.81
C LEU A 79 -13.90 21.66 -10.19
N ALA A 80 -13.08 21.51 -11.23
CA ALA A 80 -13.60 21.21 -12.54
C ALA A 80 -14.36 19.87 -12.50
N ALA A 81 -15.42 19.74 -13.31
CA ALA A 81 -16.22 18.52 -13.36
C ALA A 81 -15.37 17.25 -13.64
N ALA A 82 -14.32 17.39 -14.44
CA ALA A 82 -13.37 16.31 -14.72
C ALA A 82 -12.59 15.85 -13.47
N ASP A 83 -12.24 16.77 -12.56
CA ASP A 83 -11.51 16.43 -11.34
C ASP A 83 -12.44 15.85 -10.26
N ALA A 84 -13.71 16.27 -10.24
CA ALA A 84 -14.71 15.66 -9.36
C ALA A 84 -14.96 14.18 -9.70
N GLN A 85 -14.89 13.82 -10.98
CA GLN A 85 -15.06 12.43 -11.45
C GLN A 85 -13.99 11.47 -10.89
N LEU A 86 -12.82 11.97 -10.50
CA LEU A 86 -11.74 11.17 -9.94
C LEU A 86 -12.12 10.48 -8.62
N TYR A 87 -13.09 11.02 -7.89
CA TYR A 87 -13.45 10.57 -6.54
C TYR A 87 -14.86 9.97 -6.43
N VAL A 88 -15.52 9.71 -7.57
CA VAL A 88 -16.93 9.27 -7.62
C VAL A 88 -17.12 7.84 -7.12
N ARG A 89 -16.14 6.95 -7.33
CA ARG A 89 -16.24 5.53 -6.97
C ARG A 89 -15.19 5.16 -5.91
N PRO A 90 -15.47 5.39 -4.61
CA PRO A 90 -14.60 4.88 -3.55
C PRO A 90 -14.53 3.34 -3.64
N LEU A 91 -13.33 2.78 -3.45
CA LEU A 91 -13.08 1.34 -3.48
C LEU A 91 -12.18 0.96 -2.30
N PRO A 92 -12.72 0.30 -1.26
CA PRO A 92 -11.91 -0.35 -0.24
C PRO A 92 -11.07 -1.49 -0.84
N LEU A 93 -9.88 -1.73 -0.30
CA LEU A 93 -9.01 -2.84 -0.71
C LEU A 93 -9.71 -4.19 -0.47
N LEU A 94 -10.46 -4.32 0.62
CA LEU A 94 -11.24 -5.53 0.92
C LEU A 94 -12.23 -5.85 -0.20
N GLU A 95 -13.01 -4.86 -0.65
CA GLU A 95 -13.95 -5.04 -1.77
C GLU A 95 -13.21 -5.47 -3.05
N ALA A 96 -12.06 -4.85 -3.35
CA ALA A 96 -11.28 -5.19 -4.54
C ALA A 96 -10.81 -6.66 -4.53
N LEU A 97 -10.44 -7.20 -3.36
CA LEU A 97 -10.03 -8.59 -3.20
C LEU A 97 -11.22 -9.55 -3.28
N GLU A 98 -12.32 -9.23 -2.59
CA GLU A 98 -13.55 -10.04 -2.57
C GLU A 98 -14.16 -10.18 -3.96
N ARG A 99 -14.22 -9.08 -4.73
CA ARG A 99 -14.75 -9.09 -6.12
C ARG A 99 -13.96 -9.97 -7.06
N SER A 100 -12.63 -10.07 -6.88
CA SER A 100 -11.83 -10.97 -7.70
C SER A 100 -12.19 -12.44 -7.48
N GLY A 101 -12.62 -12.82 -6.26
CA GLY A 101 -12.90 -14.20 -5.85
C GLY A 101 -11.70 -15.16 -5.93
N ASP A 102 -10.50 -14.65 -6.25
CA ASP A 102 -9.31 -15.45 -6.57
C ASP A 102 -8.16 -15.04 -5.64
N ARG A 103 -7.94 -15.86 -4.61
CA ARG A 103 -6.92 -15.60 -3.59
C ARG A 103 -5.49 -15.61 -4.15
N THR A 104 -5.27 -16.25 -5.30
CA THR A 104 -3.94 -16.27 -5.95
C THR A 104 -3.57 -14.91 -6.53
N ARG A 105 -4.56 -14.03 -6.77
CA ARG A 105 -4.37 -12.69 -7.34
C ARG A 105 -4.21 -11.59 -6.30
N ARG A 106 -4.34 -11.90 -5.01
CA ARG A 106 -4.29 -10.90 -3.92
C ARG A 106 -3.07 -9.99 -4.00
N LEU A 107 -1.90 -10.56 -4.31
CA LEU A 107 -0.67 -9.78 -4.47
C LEU A 107 -0.81 -8.75 -5.59
N TRP A 108 -1.22 -9.16 -6.80
CA TRP A 108 -1.35 -8.24 -7.92
C TRP A 108 -2.42 -7.17 -7.68
N ILE A 109 -3.54 -7.54 -7.07
CA ILE A 109 -4.60 -6.58 -6.71
C ILE A 109 -4.08 -5.56 -5.70
N ALA A 110 -3.44 -5.99 -4.61
CA ALA A 110 -2.88 -5.09 -3.61
C ALA A 110 -1.81 -4.16 -4.22
N GLN A 111 -0.95 -4.70 -5.08
CA GLN A 111 0.06 -3.90 -5.78
C GLN A 111 -0.60 -2.85 -6.68
N ALA A 112 -1.56 -3.23 -7.53
CA ALA A 112 -2.30 -2.30 -8.39
C ALA A 112 -3.05 -1.24 -7.58
N TYR A 113 -3.65 -1.63 -6.45
CA TYR A 113 -4.33 -0.72 -5.53
C TYR A 113 -3.39 0.37 -5.00
N TRP A 114 -2.16 0.03 -4.61
CA TRP A 114 -1.15 1.01 -4.18
C TRP A 114 -0.60 1.87 -5.31
N LYS A 115 -0.55 1.35 -6.54
CA LYS A 115 -0.23 2.16 -7.73
C LYS A 115 -1.28 3.26 -7.92
N VAL A 116 -2.56 2.91 -7.88
CA VAL A 116 -3.65 3.87 -8.04
C VAL A 116 -3.66 4.90 -6.91
N SER A 117 -3.44 4.45 -5.66
CA SER A 117 -3.39 5.34 -4.48
C SER A 117 -2.31 6.42 -4.63
N THR A 118 -1.09 6.03 -4.99
CA THR A 118 0.02 6.97 -5.18
C THR A 118 -0.11 7.83 -6.45
N ALA A 119 -0.78 7.33 -7.49
CA ALA A 119 -1.08 8.10 -8.68
C ALA A 119 -2.11 9.22 -8.42
N HIS A 120 -3.13 8.97 -7.60
CA HIS A 120 -4.07 10.01 -7.13
C HIS A 120 -3.35 11.11 -6.35
N ALA A 121 -2.49 10.72 -5.39
CA ALA A 121 -1.68 11.69 -4.65
C ALA A 121 -0.77 12.52 -5.57
N LEU A 122 -0.20 11.90 -6.60
CA LEU A 122 0.63 12.61 -7.58
C LEU A 122 -0.19 13.63 -8.39
N VAL A 123 -1.35 13.23 -8.91
CA VAL A 123 -2.27 14.14 -9.62
C VAL A 123 -2.61 15.34 -8.74
N ARG A 124 -2.87 15.11 -7.45
CA ARG A 124 -3.08 16.22 -6.52
C ARG A 124 -1.87 17.13 -6.39
N CYS A 125 -0.67 16.59 -6.13
CA CYS A 125 0.55 17.39 -5.97
C CYS A 125 0.81 18.28 -7.20
N VAL A 126 0.65 17.75 -8.41
CA VAL A 126 0.91 18.52 -9.63
C VAL A 126 -0.21 19.52 -9.96
N THR A 127 -1.48 19.22 -9.60
CA THR A 127 -2.57 20.22 -9.66
C THR A 127 -2.27 21.40 -8.73
N GLU A 128 -1.91 21.13 -7.48
CA GLU A 128 -1.49 22.18 -6.52
C GLU A 128 -0.28 22.98 -7.01
N ALA A 129 0.65 22.32 -7.69
CA ALA A 129 1.82 22.95 -8.26
C ALA A 129 1.46 23.95 -9.38
N ILE A 130 0.49 23.63 -10.23
CA ILE A 130 -0.02 24.56 -11.27
C ILE A 130 -0.74 25.72 -10.62
N GLU A 131 -1.70 25.45 -9.73
CA GLU A 131 -2.48 26.49 -9.04
C GLU A 131 -1.56 27.49 -8.32
N ARG A 132 -0.47 27.01 -7.72
CA ARG A 132 0.53 27.87 -7.08
C ARG A 132 1.27 28.76 -8.07
N LEU A 133 1.67 28.22 -9.24
CA LEU A 133 2.32 29.02 -10.29
C LEU A 133 1.39 30.11 -10.84
N ASP A 134 0.10 29.81 -11.01
CA ASP A 134 -0.89 30.76 -11.51
C ASP A 134 -1.11 31.96 -10.56
N LEU A 135 -0.81 31.79 -9.26
CA LEU A 135 -0.90 32.85 -8.26
C LEU A 135 0.36 33.72 -8.16
N ILE A 136 1.48 33.33 -8.77
CA ILE A 136 2.72 34.10 -8.73
C ILE A 136 2.65 35.24 -9.74
N ALA A 137 2.69 36.47 -9.23
CA ALA A 137 2.78 37.66 -10.06
C ALA A 137 4.18 37.74 -10.70
N PRO A 138 4.29 38.08 -12.00
CA PRO A 138 5.58 38.42 -12.60
C PRO A 138 6.17 39.65 -11.90
N GLY A 139 7.50 39.72 -11.81
CA GLY A 139 8.19 40.89 -11.30
C GLY A 139 8.19 42.04 -12.31
N ALA A 140 9.12 42.98 -12.12
CA ALA A 140 9.23 44.15 -12.98
C ALA A 140 9.94 43.85 -14.32
N ASP A 141 10.63 42.72 -14.44
CA ASP A 141 11.32 42.34 -15.68
C ASP A 141 10.32 41.69 -16.66
N PRO A 142 10.20 42.18 -17.90
CA PRO A 142 9.39 41.51 -18.93
C PRO A 142 9.76 40.04 -19.17
N HIS A 143 11.01 39.62 -18.92
CA HIS A 143 11.42 38.22 -19.03
C HIS A 143 10.79 37.33 -17.95
N ASP A 144 10.40 37.89 -16.80
CA ASP A 144 9.79 37.11 -15.72
C ASP A 144 8.51 36.42 -16.20
N ARG A 145 7.75 37.11 -17.05
CA ARG A 145 6.52 36.55 -17.63
C ARG A 145 6.81 35.35 -18.51
N ALA A 146 7.81 35.45 -19.38
CA ALA A 146 8.20 34.34 -20.25
C ALA A 146 8.69 33.14 -19.44
N THR A 147 9.50 33.36 -18.40
CA THR A 147 10.00 32.30 -17.52
C THR A 147 8.87 31.61 -16.76
N LEU A 148 7.89 32.37 -16.26
CA LEU A 148 6.67 31.83 -15.64
C LEU A 148 5.82 31.04 -16.63
N ASP A 149 5.61 31.54 -17.84
CA ASP A 149 4.82 30.85 -18.87
C ASP A 149 5.43 29.49 -19.23
N VAL A 150 6.77 29.39 -19.29
CA VAL A 150 7.50 28.13 -19.48
C VAL A 150 7.29 27.18 -18.30
N ALA A 151 7.44 27.66 -17.07
CA ALA A 151 7.23 26.85 -15.86
C ALA A 151 5.78 26.32 -15.78
N ALA A 152 4.80 27.17 -16.09
CA ALA A 152 3.38 26.80 -16.14
C ALA A 152 3.08 25.78 -17.26
N ALA A 153 3.74 25.90 -18.42
CA ALA A 153 3.62 24.93 -19.49
C ALA A 153 4.20 23.55 -19.10
N ALA A 154 5.37 23.54 -18.43
CA ALA A 154 5.97 22.31 -17.91
C ALA A 154 5.09 21.64 -16.85
N ALA A 155 4.55 22.42 -15.90
CA ALA A 155 3.65 21.90 -14.87
C ALA A 155 2.34 21.32 -15.46
N ARG A 156 1.81 21.93 -16.54
CA ARG A 156 0.64 21.38 -17.25
C ARG A 156 0.96 20.06 -17.98
N ALA A 157 2.14 19.93 -18.57
CA ALA A 157 2.59 18.68 -19.16
C ALA A 157 2.73 17.58 -18.08
N ASP A 158 3.30 17.93 -16.94
CA ASP A 158 3.42 17.05 -15.78
C ASP A 158 2.05 16.54 -15.26
N LEU A 159 1.03 17.41 -15.24
CA LEU A 159 -0.34 17.01 -14.89
C LEU A 159 -0.94 16.06 -15.94
N ALA A 160 -0.69 16.30 -17.23
CA ALA A 160 -1.14 15.39 -18.28
C ALA A 160 -0.51 13.99 -18.13
N ASP A 161 0.79 13.93 -17.85
CA ASP A 161 1.52 12.68 -17.60
C ASP A 161 1.01 11.97 -16.34
N ALA A 162 0.79 12.70 -15.25
CA ALA A 162 0.24 12.13 -14.01
C ALA A 162 -1.16 11.55 -14.22
N ARG A 163 -2.02 12.24 -14.99
CA ARG A 163 -3.36 11.75 -15.34
C ARG A 163 -3.32 10.51 -16.25
N ALA A 164 -2.42 10.48 -17.23
CA ALA A 164 -2.21 9.30 -18.07
C ALA A 164 -1.74 8.09 -17.23
N HIS A 165 -0.81 8.32 -16.29
CA HIS A 165 -0.35 7.28 -15.37
C HIS A 165 -1.48 6.77 -14.47
N LEU A 166 -2.29 7.68 -13.92
CA LEU A 166 -3.45 7.33 -13.11
C LEU A 166 -4.46 6.48 -13.89
N GLY A 167 -4.81 6.89 -15.11
CA GLY A 167 -5.75 6.14 -15.96
C GLY A 167 -5.25 4.72 -16.25
N ALA A 168 -3.96 4.56 -16.57
CA ALA A 168 -3.37 3.23 -16.78
C ALA A 168 -3.39 2.37 -15.51
N ALA A 169 -3.05 2.93 -14.35
CA ALA A 169 -3.10 2.22 -13.07
C ALA A 169 -4.54 1.84 -12.67
N GLN A 170 -5.51 2.72 -12.92
CA GLN A 170 -6.92 2.46 -12.65
C GLN A 170 -7.45 1.32 -13.52
N GLN A 171 -7.09 1.30 -14.81
CA GLN A 171 -7.47 0.21 -15.70
C GLN A 171 -6.87 -1.13 -15.24
N GLU A 172 -5.59 -1.15 -14.86
CA GLU A 172 -4.95 -2.34 -14.29
C GLU A 172 -5.73 -2.88 -13.07
N LEU A 173 -6.15 -2.00 -12.16
CA LEU A 173 -6.95 -2.37 -10.99
C LEU A 173 -8.35 -2.86 -11.36
N VAL A 174 -9.02 -2.21 -12.31
CA VAL A 174 -10.35 -2.63 -12.84
C VAL A 174 -10.28 -4.06 -13.35
N ASP A 175 -9.28 -4.38 -14.15
CA ASP A 175 -9.09 -5.70 -14.76
C ASP A 175 -8.81 -6.77 -13.69
N LEU A 176 -7.95 -6.44 -12.72
CA LEU A 176 -7.57 -7.37 -11.64
C LEU A 176 -8.71 -7.61 -10.64
N ALA A 177 -9.43 -6.56 -10.25
CA ALA A 177 -10.56 -6.63 -9.33
C ALA A 177 -11.87 -7.07 -10.01
N ARG A 178 -11.86 -7.28 -11.34
CA ARG A 178 -13.01 -7.70 -12.16
C ARG A 178 -14.21 -6.77 -11.99
N LEU A 179 -13.96 -5.46 -12.01
CA LEU A 179 -15.04 -4.48 -11.89
C LEU A 179 -15.93 -4.51 -13.16
N PRO A 180 -17.26 -4.43 -13.01
CA PRO A 180 -18.18 -4.42 -14.15
C PRO A 180 -17.87 -3.32 -15.17
N PRO A 181 -18.03 -3.61 -16.47
CA PRO A 181 -17.87 -2.58 -17.49
C PRO A 181 -18.91 -1.48 -17.31
N GLY A 182 -18.50 -0.22 -17.45
CA GLY A 182 -19.36 0.94 -17.29
C GLY A 182 -19.47 1.49 -15.87
N GLU A 183 -18.93 0.80 -14.86
CA GLU A 183 -18.70 1.46 -13.56
C GLU A 183 -17.64 2.57 -13.72
N PRO A 184 -17.74 3.69 -12.96
CA PRO A 184 -16.71 4.73 -12.95
C PRO A 184 -15.34 4.17 -12.54
N LEU A 185 -14.25 4.84 -12.90
CA LEU A 185 -12.92 4.40 -12.50
C LEU A 185 -12.75 4.45 -10.97
N PRO A 186 -12.10 3.43 -10.36
CA PRO A 186 -12.03 3.31 -8.91
C PRO A 186 -11.11 4.35 -8.27
N TRP A 187 -11.47 4.74 -7.07
CA TRP A 187 -10.67 5.55 -6.17
C TRP A 187 -10.39 4.78 -4.86
N PRO A 188 -9.13 4.37 -4.61
CA PRO A 188 -8.70 3.75 -3.37
C PRO A 188 -8.98 4.63 -2.14
N VAL A 189 -9.69 4.07 -1.15
CA VAL A 189 -9.99 4.75 0.13
C VAL A 189 -9.23 4.17 1.33
N ASP A 190 -8.45 3.11 1.15
CA ASP A 190 -7.56 2.61 2.20
C ASP A 190 -6.17 3.24 2.08
N ARG A 191 -5.57 3.58 3.23
CA ARG A 191 -4.26 4.24 3.25
C ARG A 191 -3.14 3.20 3.13
N PRO A 192 -2.17 3.41 2.23
CA PRO A 192 -0.91 2.69 2.27
C PRO A 192 -0.20 2.93 3.60
N LEU A 193 0.62 1.98 4.02
CA LEU A 193 1.46 2.09 5.19
C LEU A 193 2.65 3.03 4.93
N ALA A 194 2.94 3.88 5.90
CA ALA A 194 4.13 4.74 5.90
C ALA A 194 4.87 4.77 7.25
N GLY A 195 4.33 4.11 8.28
CA GLY A 195 5.02 3.90 9.55
C GLY A 195 5.83 2.59 9.58
N PRO A 196 6.52 2.30 10.68
CA PRO A 196 7.34 1.10 10.80
C PRO A 196 6.51 -0.18 10.65
N TYR A 197 6.96 -1.09 9.78
CA TYR A 197 6.32 -2.39 9.58
C TYR A 197 7.04 -3.49 10.36
N GLN A 198 6.34 -4.15 11.29
CA GLN A 198 6.91 -5.26 12.05
C GLN A 198 6.74 -6.57 11.29
N THR A 199 7.86 -7.16 10.89
CA THR A 199 7.84 -8.39 10.10
C THR A 199 7.66 -9.64 10.95
N HIS A 200 8.07 -9.60 12.22
CA HIS A 200 8.22 -10.77 13.11
C HIS A 200 8.89 -11.97 12.41
N PHE A 201 9.86 -11.70 11.53
CA PHE A 201 10.39 -12.67 10.57
C PHE A 201 10.86 -13.98 11.23
N GLU A 202 11.69 -13.87 12.27
CA GLU A 202 12.23 -15.04 12.97
C GLU A 202 11.14 -15.89 13.64
N ALA A 203 10.07 -15.27 14.14
CA ALA A 203 8.96 -15.99 14.78
C ALA A 203 8.09 -16.70 13.73
N ILE A 204 7.75 -16.02 12.63
CA ILE A 204 6.86 -16.55 11.58
C ILE A 204 7.55 -17.67 10.79
N PHE A 205 8.84 -17.52 10.51
CA PHE A 205 9.61 -18.47 9.69
C PHE A 205 10.51 -19.40 10.51
N ALA A 206 10.29 -19.50 11.83
CA ALA A 206 11.00 -20.48 12.69
C ALA A 206 10.80 -21.93 12.23
N SER A 207 9.58 -22.26 11.77
CA SER A 207 9.18 -23.61 11.35
C SER A 207 8.85 -23.72 9.85
N ARG A 208 9.09 -22.65 9.07
CA ARG A 208 8.73 -22.57 7.65
C ARG A 208 9.90 -22.04 6.83
N ILE A 209 10.11 -22.59 5.63
CA ILE A 209 11.17 -22.13 4.73
C ILE A 209 10.74 -20.82 4.07
N ALA A 210 11.45 -19.72 4.35
CA ALA A 210 11.31 -18.46 3.62
C ALA A 210 12.10 -18.48 2.30
N THR A 211 11.58 -17.86 1.25
CA THR A 211 12.37 -17.64 0.01
C THR A 211 13.47 -16.60 0.24
N GLY A 212 14.49 -16.58 -0.63
CA GLY A 212 15.55 -15.55 -0.57
C GLY A 212 15.01 -14.12 -0.71
N ARG A 213 13.97 -13.94 -1.53
CA ARG A 213 13.30 -12.65 -1.73
C ARG A 213 12.58 -12.17 -0.47
N VAL A 214 11.85 -13.04 0.24
CA VAL A 214 11.16 -12.68 1.50
C VAL A 214 12.17 -12.29 2.60
N ARG A 215 13.31 -13.00 2.69
CA ARG A 215 14.41 -12.61 3.59
C ARG A 215 14.98 -11.24 3.26
N ALA A 216 15.17 -10.95 1.97
CA ALA A 216 15.68 -9.66 1.51
C ALA A 216 14.70 -8.53 1.85
N ILE A 217 13.39 -8.74 1.66
CA ILE A 217 12.35 -7.78 2.06
C ILE A 217 12.42 -7.54 3.57
N ALA A 218 12.37 -8.60 4.38
CA ALA A 218 12.38 -8.49 5.83
C ALA A 218 13.59 -7.69 6.37
N ARG A 219 14.75 -7.86 5.74
CA ARG A 219 15.99 -7.15 6.09
C ARG A 219 15.99 -5.68 5.65
N THR A 220 15.34 -5.36 4.54
CA THR A 220 15.41 -4.03 3.92
C THR A 220 14.26 -3.09 4.31
N LEU A 221 13.13 -3.63 4.78
CA LEU A 221 11.98 -2.83 5.21
C LEU A 221 12.32 -1.72 6.24
N PRO A 222 13.16 -1.95 7.27
CA PRO A 222 13.55 -0.88 8.20
C PRO A 222 14.27 0.28 7.51
N ALA A 223 15.24 -0.01 6.63
CA ALA A 223 15.97 1.01 5.88
C ALA A 223 15.06 1.74 4.87
N ARG A 224 14.08 1.06 4.27
CA ARG A 224 13.09 1.70 3.40
C ARG A 224 12.17 2.66 4.18
N HIS A 225 11.82 2.30 5.42
CA HIS A 225 11.07 3.20 6.29
C HIS A 225 11.90 4.44 6.69
N GLU A 226 13.18 4.27 7.03
CA GLU A 226 14.08 5.40 7.30
C GLU A 226 14.23 6.34 6.08
N ALA A 227 14.29 5.75 4.87
CA ALA A 227 14.29 6.52 3.63
C ALA A 227 12.98 7.30 3.43
N LEU A 228 11.82 6.73 3.79
CA LEU A 228 10.53 7.41 3.76
C LEU A 228 10.52 8.64 4.69
N GLU A 229 10.94 8.48 5.94
CA GLU A 229 11.04 9.59 6.91
C GLU A 229 11.99 10.69 6.42
N SER A 230 13.14 10.30 5.87
CA SER A 230 14.11 11.24 5.29
C SER A 230 13.52 12.01 4.10
N ARG A 231 12.75 11.34 3.23
CA ARG A 231 12.04 11.99 2.12
C ARG A 231 10.96 12.94 2.61
N THR A 232 10.26 12.60 3.69
CA THR A 232 9.29 13.51 4.31
C THR A 232 9.97 14.79 4.81
N ALA A 233 11.11 14.68 5.49
CA ALA A 233 11.90 15.85 5.89
C ALA A 233 12.30 16.70 4.68
N ALA A 234 12.71 16.08 3.57
CA ALA A 234 13.04 16.77 2.32
C ALA A 234 11.84 17.49 1.70
N VAL A 235 10.65 16.87 1.67
CA VAL A 235 9.41 17.51 1.19
C VAL A 235 9.06 18.73 2.04
N ARG A 236 9.10 18.60 3.37
CA ARG A 236 8.81 19.71 4.30
C ARG A 236 9.82 20.86 4.15
N ALA A 237 11.10 20.54 3.98
CA ALA A 237 12.14 21.54 3.74
C ALA A 237 11.93 22.26 2.40
N ALA A 238 11.59 21.52 1.33
CA ALA A 238 11.31 22.10 0.02
C ALA A 238 10.05 22.98 0.04
N ALA A 239 8.99 22.57 0.77
CA ALA A 239 7.78 23.36 0.93
C ALA A 239 8.05 24.69 1.66
N LYS A 240 8.88 24.64 2.72
CA LYS A 240 9.33 25.86 3.41
C LYS A 240 10.16 26.75 2.50
N ALA A 241 11.09 26.17 1.73
CA ALA A 241 11.91 26.92 0.78
C ALA A 241 11.06 27.61 -0.29
N MET A 242 10.03 26.93 -0.80
CA MET A 242 9.07 27.51 -1.74
C MET A 242 8.33 28.71 -1.13
N ALA A 243 7.73 28.53 0.05
CA ALA A 243 7.00 29.62 0.73
C ALA A 243 7.90 30.84 1.02
N MET A 244 9.17 30.60 1.39
CA MET A 244 10.15 31.67 1.57
C MET A 244 10.50 32.35 0.24
N ALA A 245 10.68 31.58 -0.83
CA ALA A 245 11.00 32.12 -2.15
C ALA A 245 9.85 33.00 -2.67
N GLU A 246 8.60 32.56 -2.55
CA GLU A 246 7.41 33.34 -2.90
C GLU A 246 7.33 34.65 -2.11
N ALA A 247 7.48 34.57 -0.77
CA ALA A 247 7.38 35.73 0.09
C ALA A 247 8.51 36.76 -0.14
N ASP A 248 9.72 36.30 -0.46
CA ASP A 248 10.85 37.17 -0.79
C ASP A 248 10.67 37.80 -2.18
N HIS A 249 10.18 37.02 -3.16
CA HIS A 249 9.91 37.51 -4.51
C HIS A 249 8.81 38.58 -4.52
N ALA A 250 7.70 38.36 -3.79
CA ALA A 250 6.62 39.34 -3.65
C ALA A 250 7.07 40.68 -3.04
N LYS A 251 8.22 40.69 -2.33
CA LYS A 251 8.85 41.89 -1.76
C LYS A 251 9.96 42.46 -2.63
N GLY A 252 10.17 41.91 -3.84
CA GLY A 252 11.27 42.27 -4.74
C GLY A 252 12.66 41.89 -4.25
N LYS A 253 12.77 40.99 -3.26
CA LYS A 253 14.05 40.61 -2.63
C LYS A 253 14.71 39.39 -3.27
N ARG A 254 14.01 38.70 -4.16
CA ARG A 254 14.46 37.47 -4.81
C ARG A 254 13.91 37.42 -6.24
N PRO A 255 14.72 37.04 -7.23
CA PRO A 255 14.27 36.96 -8.63
C PRO A 255 13.34 35.76 -8.84
N ILE A 256 12.57 35.78 -9.93
CA ILE A 256 11.53 34.79 -10.21
C ILE A 256 12.10 33.38 -10.42
N GLU A 257 13.31 33.27 -10.97
CA GLU A 257 13.99 32.00 -11.23
C GLU A 257 14.20 31.21 -9.94
N ALA A 258 14.42 31.89 -8.81
CA ALA A 258 14.57 31.23 -7.53
C ALA A 258 13.23 30.67 -7.01
N VAL A 259 12.10 31.30 -7.34
CA VAL A 259 10.76 30.77 -7.05
C VAL A 259 10.50 29.52 -7.89
N ILE A 260 10.82 29.57 -9.19
CA ILE A 260 10.67 28.44 -10.12
C ILE A 260 11.57 27.27 -9.72
N ALA A 261 12.81 27.54 -9.31
CA ALA A 261 13.72 26.51 -8.81
C ALA A 261 13.19 25.85 -7.52
N ALA A 262 12.67 26.64 -6.58
CA ALA A 262 12.07 26.10 -5.35
C ALA A 262 10.80 25.29 -5.64
N HIS A 263 10.00 25.72 -6.62
CA HIS A 263 8.81 25.00 -7.09
C HIS A 263 9.19 23.63 -7.67
N ALA A 264 10.13 23.60 -8.61
CA ALA A 264 10.62 22.37 -9.22
C ALA A 264 11.20 21.41 -8.16
N ALA A 265 11.94 21.94 -7.18
CA ALA A 265 12.46 21.14 -6.07
C ALA A 265 11.36 20.52 -5.21
N LEU A 266 10.30 21.28 -4.88
CA LEU A 266 9.16 20.77 -4.12
C LEU A 266 8.43 19.65 -4.87
N VAL A 267 8.09 19.87 -6.14
CA VAL A 267 7.42 18.86 -6.98
C VAL A 267 8.30 17.61 -7.11
N GLY A 268 9.61 17.78 -7.31
CA GLY A 268 10.58 16.69 -7.36
C GLY A 268 10.59 15.86 -6.08
N GLN A 269 10.66 16.49 -4.90
CA GLN A 269 10.65 15.74 -3.63
C GLN A 269 9.31 15.04 -3.37
N GLN A 270 8.18 15.64 -3.76
CA GLN A 270 6.87 15.00 -3.64
C GLN A 270 6.79 13.72 -4.49
N ARG A 271 7.30 13.75 -5.73
CA ARG A 271 7.36 12.55 -6.60
C ARG A 271 8.21 11.45 -5.99
N GLU A 272 9.42 11.80 -5.53
CA GLU A 272 10.34 10.85 -4.90
C GLU A 272 9.74 10.22 -3.64
N PHE A 273 9.04 11.01 -2.82
CA PHE A 273 8.32 10.51 -1.65
C PHE A 273 7.22 9.51 -2.04
N LEU A 274 6.41 9.81 -3.05
CA LEU A 274 5.34 8.91 -3.52
C LEU A 274 5.90 7.63 -4.15
N GLN A 275 7.02 7.71 -4.87
CA GLN A 275 7.71 6.55 -5.42
C GLN A 275 8.29 5.65 -4.31
N ALA A 276 8.89 6.24 -3.28
CA ALA A 276 9.36 5.51 -2.10
C ALA A 276 8.18 4.84 -1.36
N THR A 277 7.07 5.55 -1.20
CA THR A 277 5.84 5.03 -0.58
C THR A 277 5.29 3.82 -1.33
N ARG A 278 5.16 3.93 -2.66
CA ARG A 278 4.77 2.82 -3.52
C ARG A 278 5.71 1.63 -3.33
N SER A 279 7.01 1.84 -3.47
CA SER A 279 8.01 0.76 -3.37
C SER A 279 7.98 0.06 -2.00
N TYR A 280 7.77 0.82 -0.91
CA TYR A 280 7.62 0.27 0.43
C TYR A 280 6.38 -0.65 0.55
N ASN A 281 5.24 -0.19 0.07
CA ASN A 281 3.98 -0.95 0.14
C ASN A 281 3.94 -2.15 -0.82
N LEU A 282 4.64 -2.10 -1.96
CA LEU A 282 4.80 -3.26 -2.83
C LEU A 282 5.60 -4.39 -2.14
N ASP A 283 6.67 -4.04 -1.44
CA ASP A 283 7.46 -4.99 -0.64
C ASP A 283 6.65 -5.54 0.54
N ILE A 284 5.88 -4.69 1.24
CA ILE A 284 4.96 -5.15 2.30
C ILE A 284 3.91 -6.12 1.74
N ALA A 285 3.30 -5.82 0.60
CA ALA A 285 2.32 -6.72 -0.02
C ALA A 285 2.93 -8.09 -0.38
N GLU A 286 4.14 -8.09 -0.93
CA GLU A 286 4.87 -9.32 -1.23
C GLU A 286 5.24 -10.11 0.03
N TYR A 287 5.67 -9.42 1.09
CA TYR A 287 5.94 -10.04 2.38
C TYR A 287 4.66 -10.64 3.00
N ALA A 288 3.57 -9.87 3.01
CA ALA A 288 2.29 -10.30 3.54
C ALA A 288 1.75 -11.53 2.79
N MET A 289 1.90 -11.60 1.47
CA MET A 289 1.52 -12.77 0.68
C MET A 289 2.36 -14.01 1.01
N ALA A 290 3.63 -13.84 1.39
CA ALA A 290 4.47 -14.97 1.83
C ALA A 290 4.14 -15.45 3.24
N VAL A 291 3.60 -14.57 4.09
CA VAL A 291 3.16 -14.89 5.45
C VAL A 291 1.75 -15.50 5.44
N ALA A 292 0.84 -14.90 4.68
CA ALA A 292 -0.55 -15.31 4.56
C ALA A 292 -0.68 -16.38 3.46
N ASP A 293 -0.78 -17.65 3.85
CA ASP A 293 -1.17 -18.69 2.90
C ASP A 293 -2.62 -18.48 2.41
N ALA A 294 -3.04 -19.26 1.41
CA ALA A 294 -4.36 -19.14 0.80
C ALA A 294 -5.52 -19.43 1.76
N THR A 295 -5.26 -19.95 2.98
CA THR A 295 -6.30 -20.21 3.99
C THR A 295 -6.65 -18.95 4.77
N VAL A 296 -5.76 -17.95 4.80
CA VAL A 296 -5.99 -16.68 5.51
C VAL A 296 -7.17 -15.92 4.86
N PRO A 297 -8.19 -15.53 5.65
CA PRO A 297 -9.29 -14.69 5.19
C PRO A 297 -8.84 -13.32 4.65
N ASP A 298 -9.62 -12.74 3.73
CA ASP A 298 -9.29 -11.47 3.06
C ASP A 298 -9.21 -10.29 4.04
N ASP A 299 -10.10 -10.22 5.03
CA ASP A 299 -10.09 -9.21 6.09
C ASP A 299 -8.78 -9.22 6.88
N ARG A 300 -8.27 -10.40 7.25
CA ARG A 300 -6.99 -10.54 7.93
C ARG A 300 -5.82 -10.16 7.01
N PHE A 301 -5.85 -10.55 5.74
CA PHE A 301 -4.83 -10.14 4.78
C PHE A 301 -4.79 -8.61 4.60
N VAL A 302 -5.95 -7.97 4.45
CA VAL A 302 -6.07 -6.51 4.34
C VAL A 302 -5.53 -5.81 5.58
N SER A 303 -5.82 -6.33 6.78
CA SER A 303 -5.33 -5.73 8.03
C SER A 303 -3.80 -5.64 8.13
N MET A 304 -3.06 -6.47 7.38
CA MET A 304 -1.60 -6.43 7.30
C MET A 304 -1.10 -5.34 6.34
N LEU A 305 -1.95 -4.81 5.46
CA LEU A 305 -1.55 -3.93 4.35
C LEU A 305 -2.00 -2.48 4.52
N ILE A 306 -3.00 -2.24 5.36
CA ILE A 306 -3.59 -0.91 5.52
C ILE A 306 -3.04 -0.21 6.76
N GLY A 307 -2.85 1.10 6.65
CA GLY A 307 -2.68 1.99 7.80
C GLY A 307 -4.01 2.27 8.50
N THR A 308 -4.22 3.53 8.92
CA THR A 308 -5.55 3.97 9.39
C THR A 308 -6.46 4.22 8.18
N PRO A 309 -7.69 3.66 8.11
CA PRO A 309 -8.62 3.91 7.00
C PRO A 309 -8.83 5.40 6.71
N ILE A 310 -8.99 5.80 5.43
CA ILE A 310 -9.42 7.17 5.10
C ILE A 310 -10.86 7.31 5.57
N GLN A 311 -11.13 8.29 6.45
CA GLN A 311 -12.50 8.60 6.85
C GLN A 311 -13.18 9.38 5.72
N TRP A 312 -13.73 8.64 4.74
CA TRP A 312 -14.49 9.25 3.67
C TRP A 312 -15.83 9.79 4.17
N ARG A 313 -16.15 11.03 3.79
CA ARG A 313 -17.49 11.59 3.94
C ARG A 313 -18.10 11.74 2.54
N PRO A 314 -19.28 11.15 2.28
CA PRO A 314 -19.97 11.39 1.02
C PRO A 314 -20.19 12.90 0.83
N GLN A 315 -19.75 13.43 -0.31
CA GLN A 315 -20.16 14.76 -0.72
C GLN A 315 -21.68 14.72 -0.98
N PRO A 316 -22.50 15.61 -0.39
CA PRO A 316 -23.93 15.63 -0.71
C PRO A 316 -24.07 15.82 -2.22
N ALA A 317 -24.82 14.91 -2.85
CA ALA A 317 -25.14 15.02 -4.26
C ALA A 317 -25.69 16.43 -4.51
N VAL A 318 -25.11 17.15 -5.47
CA VAL A 318 -25.68 18.41 -5.95
C VAL A 318 -27.11 18.09 -6.37
N ALA A 319 -28.08 18.58 -5.61
CA ALA A 319 -29.48 18.39 -5.91
C ALA A 319 -29.72 18.88 -7.34
N ALA A 320 -30.21 18.00 -8.20
CA ALA A 320 -30.63 18.38 -9.53
C ALA A 320 -31.58 19.58 -9.42
N PRO A 321 -31.44 20.62 -10.26
CA PRO A 321 -32.38 21.73 -10.24
C PRO A 321 -33.80 21.19 -10.45
N PRO A 322 -34.81 21.71 -9.72
CA PRO A 322 -36.18 21.27 -9.89
C PRO A 322 -36.60 21.46 -11.35
N PRO A 323 -37.43 20.57 -11.92
CA PRO A 323 -37.93 20.74 -13.27
C PRO A 323 -38.67 22.07 -13.36
N SER A 324 -38.27 22.93 -14.30
CA SER A 324 -38.99 24.16 -14.62
C SER A 324 -40.47 23.82 -14.88
N PRO A 325 -41.42 24.60 -14.34
CA PRO A 325 -42.82 24.38 -14.61
C PRO A 325 -43.07 24.55 -16.11
N ALA A 326 -43.62 23.50 -16.73
CA ALA A 326 -44.14 23.56 -18.08
C ALA A 326 -45.13 24.72 -18.18
N ALA A 327 -44.90 25.61 -19.15
CA ALA A 327 -45.86 26.63 -19.53
C ALA A 327 -47.15 25.94 -19.98
N ALA A 328 -48.24 26.26 -19.29
CA ALA A 328 -49.58 25.96 -19.75
C ALA A 328 -49.94 26.95 -20.87
N GLU A 329 -50.15 26.43 -22.08
CA GLU A 329 -51.05 26.98 -23.10
C GLU A 329 -51.86 25.82 -23.68
#